data_AF-M1FAN5-F1
#
_entry.id   AF-M1FAN5-F1
#
_cell.length_a   1.000
_cell.length_b   1.000
_cell.length_c   1.000
_cell.angle_alpha   90.00
_cell.angle_beta   90.00
_cell.angle_gamma   90.00
#
_symmetry.space_group_name_H-M   'P 1'
#
loop_
_entity.id
_entity.type
_entity.pdbx_description
1 polymer ?
#
loop_
_entity_poly.entity_id
_entity_poly.type
_entity_poly.pdbx_seq_one_letter_code
_entity_poly.pdbx_strand_id
1 'polypeptide(L)'
;MAAAWHSHLAGKLALAQTLLRLAVNSNQPLQQEACKQGAIELMLRSRRLLLYTLAECYQQRKGQPQSIDQLGKLIGADASEVQQLLALQASADSWWNHLEQLGDAQNRPPAAKKTISNDNIIAITAAVGADRSLSSVQASLSAIKQFSADVEARHSEW
;
A
#
# COMPACT_ATOMS: atom_id res chain seq x y z
N MET A 1 1.81 -0.81 -28.86
CA MET A 1 3.02 -1.02 -28.03
C MET A 1 2.58 -0.98 -26.58
N ALA A 2 2.68 -2.09 -25.84
CA ALA A 2 2.28 -2.16 -24.44
C ALA A 2 3.04 -1.08 -23.65
N ALA A 3 2.29 -0.22 -22.97
CA ALA A 3 2.84 1.00 -22.41
C ALA A 3 3.78 0.71 -21.23
N ALA A 4 4.96 1.36 -21.24
CA ALA A 4 6.09 1.09 -20.35
C ALA A 4 5.83 1.33 -18.84
N TRP A 5 4.66 1.84 -18.46
CA TRP A 5 4.32 2.19 -17.08
C TRP A 5 4.11 0.98 -16.16
N HIS A 6 3.84 -0.21 -16.71
CA HIS A 6 3.80 -1.46 -15.93
C HIS A 6 5.14 -1.86 -15.33
N SER A 7 6.26 -1.53 -15.98
CA SER A 7 7.56 -2.12 -15.60
C SER A 7 8.00 -1.70 -14.19
N HIS A 8 7.88 -0.42 -13.83
CA HIS A 8 8.37 0.06 -12.56
C HIS A 8 7.40 -0.25 -11.40
N LEU A 9 6.10 -0.01 -11.58
CA LEU A 9 5.10 -0.33 -10.56
C LEU A 9 5.03 -1.85 -10.32
N ALA A 10 4.89 -2.65 -11.38
CA ALA A 10 4.84 -4.11 -11.25
C ALA A 10 6.16 -4.67 -10.70
N GLY A 11 7.30 -4.09 -11.08
CA GLY A 11 8.61 -4.45 -10.54
C GLY A 11 8.68 -4.25 -9.01
N LYS A 12 8.20 -3.11 -8.50
CA LYS A 12 8.14 -2.86 -7.05
C LYS A 12 7.22 -3.83 -6.32
N LEU A 13 6.04 -4.11 -6.89
CA LEU A 13 5.09 -5.08 -6.32
C LEU A 13 5.63 -6.51 -6.35
N ALA A 14 6.37 -6.91 -7.39
CA ALA A 14 7.03 -8.21 -7.48
C ALA A 14 8.16 -8.36 -6.45
N LEU A 15 8.94 -7.30 -6.21
CA LEU A 15 9.95 -7.28 -5.15
C LEU A 15 9.30 -7.39 -3.76
N ALA A 16 8.21 -6.66 -3.51
CA ALA A 16 7.44 -6.78 -2.27
C ALA A 16 6.93 -8.22 -2.06
N GLN A 17 6.38 -8.84 -3.10
CA GLN A 17 5.94 -10.24 -3.08
C GLN A 17 7.08 -11.20 -2.71
N THR A 18 8.27 -10.97 -3.28
CA THR A 18 9.46 -11.77 -3.01
C THR A 18 9.88 -11.66 -1.55
N LEU A 19 9.91 -10.44 -1.00
CA LEU A 19 10.20 -10.23 0.42
C LEU A 19 9.17 -10.89 1.33
N LEU A 20 7.87 -10.78 1.05
CA LEU A 20 6.85 -11.47 1.84
C LEU A 20 6.99 -12.99 1.81
N ARG A 21 7.38 -13.56 0.66
CA ARG A 21 7.66 -15.00 0.55
C ARG A 21 8.86 -15.41 1.42
N LEU A 22 9.93 -14.60 1.40
CA LEU A 22 11.09 -14.82 2.27
C LEU A 22 10.73 -14.70 3.75
N ALA A 23 9.86 -13.75 4.11
CA ALA A 23 9.37 -13.59 5.48
C ALA A 23 8.58 -14.82 5.95
N VAL A 24 7.70 -15.38 5.11
CA VAL A 24 6.93 -16.60 5.43
C VAL A 24 7.85 -17.81 5.62
N ASN A 25 8.89 -17.93 4.78
CA ASN A 25 9.77 -19.09 4.78
C ASN A 25 10.93 -19.01 5.80
N SER A 26 11.15 -17.84 6.40
CA SER A 26 12.24 -17.68 7.36
C SER A 26 11.84 -18.19 8.74
N ASN A 27 12.74 -18.89 9.42
CA ASN A 27 12.59 -19.25 10.83
C ASN A 27 13.30 -18.24 11.77
N GLN A 28 13.89 -17.17 11.22
CA GLN A 28 14.64 -16.17 11.98
C GLN A 28 13.78 -14.91 12.17
N PRO A 29 13.40 -14.55 13.41
CA PRO A 29 12.50 -13.42 13.67
C PRO A 29 13.00 -12.08 13.08
N LEU A 30 14.31 -11.83 13.13
CA LEU A 30 14.90 -10.62 12.56
C LEU A 30 14.77 -10.57 11.04
N GLN A 31 15.00 -11.69 10.36
CA GLN A 31 14.86 -11.77 8.91
C GLN A 31 13.38 -11.62 8.49
N GLN A 32 12.45 -12.25 9.23
CA GLN A 32 11.02 -12.07 9.00
C GLN A 32 10.61 -10.60 9.09
N GLU A 33 11.02 -9.90 10.15
CA GLU A 33 10.69 -8.48 10.33
C GLU A 33 11.35 -7.60 9.27
N ALA A 34 12.63 -7.82 8.95
CA ALA A 34 13.33 -7.08 7.90
C ALA A 34 12.66 -7.23 6.54
N CYS A 35 12.30 -8.46 6.16
CA CYS A 35 11.58 -8.73 4.92
C CYS A 35 10.19 -8.09 4.93
N LYS A 36 9.45 -8.17 6.04
CA LYS A 36 8.12 -7.55 6.16
C LYS A 36 8.19 -6.03 6.03
N GLN A 37 9.11 -5.37 6.75
CA GLN A 37 9.31 -3.92 6.67
C GLN A 37 9.69 -3.49 5.25
N GLY A 38 10.67 -4.19 4.64
CA GLY A 38 11.05 -3.92 3.26
C GLY A 38 9.90 -4.10 2.27
N ALA A 39 9.03 -5.10 2.46
CA ALA A 39 7.85 -5.27 1.62
C ALA A 39 6.86 -4.11 1.76
N ILE A 40 6.57 -3.69 3.00
CA ILE A 40 5.67 -2.58 3.26
C ILE A 40 6.23 -1.28 2.65
N GLU A 41 7.52 -0.99 2.79
CA GLU A 41 8.15 0.18 2.17
C GLU A 41 8.04 0.18 0.64
N LEU A 42 8.24 -0.97 0.01
CA LEU A 42 8.03 -1.11 -1.43
C LEU A 42 6.57 -0.86 -1.81
N MET A 43 5.60 -1.34 -1.02
CA MET A 43 4.18 -1.12 -1.27
C MET A 43 3.78 0.36 -1.07
N LEU A 44 4.32 1.03 -0.05
CA LEU A 44 4.15 2.48 0.15
C LEU A 44 4.70 3.28 -1.03
N ARG A 45 5.87 2.89 -1.55
CA ARG A 45 6.43 3.50 -2.76
C ARG A 45 5.57 3.21 -3.99
N SER A 46 5.04 1.99 -4.11
CA SER A 46 4.11 1.61 -5.18
C SER A 46 2.82 2.44 -5.16
N ARG A 47 2.27 2.78 -4.00
CA ARG A 47 1.10 3.67 -3.87
C ARG A 47 1.35 5.04 -4.52
N ARG A 48 2.56 5.59 -4.35
CA ARG A 48 2.96 6.85 -5.00
C ARG A 48 3.17 6.68 -6.50
N LEU A 49 3.84 5.59 -6.91
CA LEU A 49 4.04 5.29 -8.33
C LEU A 49 2.71 5.08 -9.06
N LEU A 50 1.73 4.45 -8.42
CA LEU A 50 0.39 4.28 -8.96
C LEU A 50 -0.25 5.62 -9.35
N LEU A 51 -0.18 6.64 -8.48
CA LEU A 51 -0.71 7.96 -8.80
C LEU A 51 0.00 8.59 -10.00
N TYR A 52 1.32 8.46 -10.08
CA TYR A 52 2.10 8.93 -11.24
C TYR A 52 1.68 8.20 -12.52
N THR A 53 1.62 6.88 -12.47
CA THR A 53 1.18 6.03 -13.57
C THR A 53 -0.22 6.38 -14.05
N LEU A 54 -1.16 6.65 -13.13
CA LEU A 54 -2.50 7.10 -13.48
C LEU A 54 -2.51 8.45 -14.18
N ALA A 55 -1.68 9.40 -13.77
CA ALA A 55 -1.52 10.65 -14.50
C ALA A 55 -0.99 10.41 -15.93
N GLU A 56 -0.05 9.49 -16.10
CA GLU A 56 0.48 9.12 -17.42
C GLU A 56 -0.59 8.50 -18.34
N CYS A 57 -1.49 7.66 -17.81
CA CYS A 57 -2.63 7.09 -18.55
C CYS A 57 -3.49 8.19 -19.19
N TYR A 58 -3.68 9.30 -18.48
CA TYR A 58 -4.42 10.47 -18.95
C TYR A 58 -3.53 11.49 -19.68
N GLN A 59 -2.38 11.05 -20.20
CA GLN A 59 -1.42 11.86 -20.96
C GLN A 59 -0.78 13.01 -20.19
N GLN A 60 -0.94 13.07 -18.87
CA GLN A 60 -0.31 14.07 -17.99
C GLN A 60 1.13 13.66 -17.60
N ARG A 61 2.01 13.51 -18.61
CA ARG A 61 3.37 12.94 -18.46
C ARG A 61 4.32 13.72 -17.54
N LYS A 62 4.01 14.99 -17.28
CA LYS A 62 4.77 15.85 -16.34
C LYS A 62 4.12 15.93 -14.95
N GLY A 63 2.93 15.37 -14.79
CA GLY A 63 2.21 15.33 -13.53
C GLY A 63 2.92 14.40 -12.55
N GLN A 64 3.20 14.88 -11.34
CA GLN A 64 3.73 14.07 -10.24
C GLN A 64 2.80 14.16 -9.03
N PRO A 65 1.54 13.71 -9.15
CA PRO A 65 0.59 13.79 -8.05
C PRO A 65 1.09 12.98 -6.85
N GLN A 66 1.03 13.60 -5.67
CA GLN A 66 1.37 12.98 -4.40
C GLN A 66 0.13 12.59 -3.58
N SER A 67 -1.06 13.01 -4.01
CA SER A 67 -2.34 12.70 -3.39
C SER A 67 -3.43 12.45 -4.44
N ILE A 68 -4.54 11.83 -4.00
CA ILE A 68 -5.71 11.63 -4.85
C ILE A 68 -6.30 12.98 -5.29
N ASP A 69 -6.31 13.98 -4.40
CA ASP A 69 -6.73 15.35 -4.73
C ASP A 69 -5.87 15.97 -5.85
N GLN A 70 -4.54 15.85 -5.75
CA GLN A 70 -3.64 16.35 -6.80
C GLN A 70 -3.83 15.60 -8.12
N LEU A 71 -4.08 14.28 -8.07
CA LEU A 71 -4.42 13.50 -9.25
C LEU A 71 -5.72 14.01 -9.88
N GLY A 72 -6.79 14.20 -9.09
CA GLY A 72 -8.07 14.73 -9.56
C GLY A 72 -7.97 16.12 -10.20
N LYS A 73 -7.09 16.99 -9.69
CA LYS A 73 -6.79 18.29 -10.33
C LYS A 73 -6.11 18.16 -11.69
N LEU A 74 -5.33 17.10 -11.90
CA LEU A 74 -4.59 16.87 -13.15
C LEU A 74 -5.44 16.18 -14.22
N ILE A 75 -6.26 15.20 -13.84
CA ILE A 75 -6.96 14.31 -14.78
C ILE A 75 -8.49 14.45 -14.74
N GLY A 76 -9.01 15.32 -13.88
CA GLY A 76 -10.44 15.51 -13.63
C GLY A 76 -10.91 14.75 -12.38
N ALA A 77 -11.68 15.42 -11.53
CA ALA A 77 -12.23 14.80 -10.32
C ALA A 77 -13.20 13.65 -10.64
N ASP A 78 -13.89 13.73 -11.77
CA ASP A 78 -14.87 12.74 -12.23
C ASP A 78 -14.24 11.56 -12.99
N ALA A 79 -12.90 11.54 -13.16
CA ALA A 79 -12.20 10.42 -13.75
C ALA A 79 -12.45 9.13 -12.95
N SER A 80 -12.69 8.01 -13.65
CA SER A 80 -13.07 6.73 -13.04
C SER A 80 -12.09 6.27 -11.96
N GLU A 81 -10.78 6.41 -12.21
CA GLU A 81 -9.73 6.02 -11.26
C GLU A 81 -9.66 6.93 -10.05
N VAL A 82 -9.98 8.22 -10.20
CA VAL A 82 -10.06 9.16 -9.08
C VAL A 82 -11.22 8.76 -8.17
N GLN A 83 -12.39 8.47 -8.75
CA GLN A 83 -13.57 8.03 -7.99
C GLN A 83 -13.32 6.69 -7.27
N GLN A 84 -12.68 5.73 -7.93
CA GLN A 84 -12.31 4.45 -7.31
C GLN A 84 -11.32 4.65 -6.15
N LEU A 85 -10.30 5.50 -6.32
CA LEU A 85 -9.34 5.79 -5.26
C LEU A 85 -9.98 6.54 -4.09
N LEU A 86 -10.91 7.47 -4.35
CA LEU A 86 -11.69 8.14 -3.31
C LEU A 86 -12.58 7.16 -2.54
N ALA A 87 -13.22 6.21 -3.23
CA ALA A 87 -14.00 5.15 -2.59
C ALA A 87 -13.12 4.26 -1.69
N LEU A 88 -11.91 3.91 -2.15
CA LEU A 88 -10.93 3.21 -1.32
C LEU A 88 -10.52 4.06 -0.11
N GLN A 89 -10.24 5.35 -0.29
CA GLN A 89 -9.88 6.25 0.81
C GLN A 89 -11.02 6.42 1.83
N ALA A 90 -12.28 6.36 1.41
CA ALA A 90 -13.43 6.43 2.30
C ALA A 90 -13.65 5.14 3.12
N SER A 91 -13.21 3.99 2.61
CA SER A 91 -13.39 2.69 3.26
C SER A 91 -12.24 2.39 4.23
N ALA A 92 -12.52 2.32 5.53
CA ALA A 92 -11.52 2.07 6.57
C ALA A 92 -10.73 0.76 6.36
N ASP A 93 -11.39 -0.27 5.82
CA ASP A 93 -10.83 -1.61 5.58
C ASP A 93 -10.19 -1.76 4.19
N SER A 94 -10.01 -0.65 3.45
CA SER A 94 -9.37 -0.68 2.15
C SER A 94 -7.86 -0.92 2.27
N TRP A 95 -7.27 -1.54 1.24
CA TRP A 95 -5.81 -1.65 1.14
C TRP A 95 -5.13 -0.27 1.14
N TRP A 96 -5.80 0.77 0.65
CA TRP A 96 -5.28 2.13 0.59
C TRP A 96 -5.05 2.69 1.99
N ASN A 97 -6.07 2.59 2.84
CA ASN A 97 -6.00 3.03 4.23
C ASN A 97 -5.13 2.10 5.07
N HIS A 98 -5.19 0.80 4.83
CA HIS A 98 -4.31 -0.14 5.51
C HIS A 98 -2.83 0.16 5.25
N LEU A 99 -2.44 0.51 4.02
CA LEU A 99 -1.08 0.98 3.73
C LEU A 99 -0.69 2.22 4.54
N GLU A 100 -1.61 3.17 4.71
CA GLU A 100 -1.36 4.37 5.51
C GLU A 100 -1.05 4.03 6.97
N GLN A 101 -1.90 3.16 7.55
CA GLN A 101 -1.73 2.68 8.91
C GLN A 101 -0.41 1.89 9.07
N LEU A 102 -0.03 1.09 8.07
CA LEU A 102 1.25 0.37 8.05
C LEU A 102 2.44 1.33 8.01
N GLY A 103 2.36 2.41 7.21
CA GLY A 103 3.38 3.45 7.16
C GLY A 103 3.52 4.20 8.48
N ASP A 104 2.40 4.58 9.10
CA ASP A 104 2.38 5.19 10.43
C ASP A 104 3.00 4.27 11.48
N ALA A 105 2.72 2.97 11.41
CA ALA A 105 3.27 1.98 12.32
C ALA A 105 4.77 1.72 12.15
N GLN A 106 5.34 1.99 10.97
CA GLN A 106 6.80 1.93 10.75
C GLN A 106 7.53 3.19 11.22
N ASN A 107 6.86 4.34 11.19
CA ASN A 107 7.42 5.62 11.64
C ASN A 107 7.36 5.82 13.15
N ARG A 108 6.72 4.91 13.89
CA ARG A 108 6.58 4.97 15.34
C ARG A 108 7.38 3.83 15.98
N PRO A 109 8.07 4.09 17.11
CA PRO A 109 8.65 3.00 17.88
C PRO A 109 7.52 2.04 18.29
N PRO A 110 7.78 0.72 18.30
CA PRO A 110 6.78 -0.25 18.75
C PRO A 110 6.32 0.14 20.16
N ALA A 111 5.01 0.24 20.35
CA ALA A 111 4.44 0.55 21.66
C ALA A 111 5.04 -0.43 22.68
N ALA A 112 5.65 0.11 23.74
CA ALA A 112 6.27 -0.71 24.76
C ALA A 112 5.23 -1.72 25.27
N LYS A 113 5.51 -3.01 25.09
CA LYS A 113 4.76 -4.07 25.76
C LYS A 113 5.04 -3.90 27.25
N LYS A 114 4.24 -3.10 27.95
CA LYS A 114 4.26 -3.09 29.41
C LYS A 114 3.89 -4.51 29.81
N THR A 115 4.86 -5.27 30.34
CA THR A 115 4.60 -6.50 31.06
C THR A 115 3.65 -6.12 32.19
N ILE A 116 2.38 -6.49 32.05
CA ILE A 116 1.37 -6.24 33.07
C ILE A 116 1.71 -7.18 34.23
N SER A 117 2.40 -6.65 35.24
CA SER A 117 2.39 -7.26 36.57
C SER A 117 0.98 -7.09 37.14
N ASN A 118 0.51 -8.14 37.81
CA ASN A 118 -0.88 -8.59 37.84
C ASN A 118 -1.85 -7.77 38.73
N ASP A 119 -1.80 -6.43 38.75
CA ASP A 119 -2.60 -5.66 39.73
C ASP A 119 -3.10 -4.27 39.31
N ASN A 120 -3.06 -3.89 38.03
CA ASN A 120 -3.69 -2.63 37.57
C ASN A 120 -4.34 -2.81 36.20
N ILE A 121 -5.58 -3.31 36.21
CA ILE A 121 -6.46 -3.34 35.04
C ILE A 121 -7.05 -1.94 34.84
N ILE A 122 -6.24 -1.01 34.33
CA ILE A 122 -6.76 0.13 33.58
C ILE A 122 -6.76 -0.33 32.12
N ALA A 123 -7.95 -0.59 31.59
CA ALA A 123 -8.17 -0.86 30.18
C ALA A 123 -7.77 0.38 29.36
N ILE A 124 -6.48 0.49 29.07
CA ILE A 124 -6.00 1.36 28.00
C ILE A 124 -6.41 0.64 26.72
N THR A 125 -7.48 1.12 26.09
CA THR A 125 -7.86 0.77 24.74
C THR A 125 -6.64 1.05 23.86
N ALA A 126 -5.80 0.04 23.63
CA ALA A 126 -4.75 0.12 22.65
C ALA A 126 -5.46 0.48 21.34
N ALA A 127 -5.21 1.68 20.82
CA ALA A 127 -5.67 2.05 19.49
C ALA A 127 -5.38 0.86 18.58
N VAL A 128 -6.42 0.34 17.92
CA VAL A 128 -6.32 -0.81 17.02
C VAL A 128 -5.23 -0.48 16.02
N GLY A 129 -4.03 -0.99 16.27
CA GLY A 129 -2.88 -0.74 15.41
C GLY A 129 -3.14 -1.41 14.07
N ALA A 130 -2.53 -0.90 13.00
CA ALA A 130 -2.56 -1.54 11.68
C ALA A 130 -2.34 -3.05 11.82
N ASP A 131 -3.15 -3.87 11.14
CA ASP A 131 -2.92 -5.31 11.12
C ASP A 131 -1.63 -5.63 10.34
N ARG A 132 -0.52 -5.72 11.07
CA ARG A 132 0.82 -6.02 10.54
C ARG A 132 1.07 -7.52 10.36
N SER A 133 0.04 -8.37 10.43
CA SER A 133 0.19 -9.80 10.13
C SER A 133 0.66 -9.99 8.69
N LEU A 134 1.50 -11.01 8.44
CA LEU A 134 1.98 -11.31 7.09
C LEU A 134 0.81 -11.55 6.12
N SER A 135 -0.26 -12.19 6.59
CA SER A 135 -1.50 -12.41 5.83
C SER A 135 -2.17 -11.11 5.42
N SER A 136 -2.29 -10.13 6.31
CA SER A 136 -2.93 -8.84 6.00
C SER A 136 -2.08 -8.01 5.02
N VAL A 137 -0.76 -8.02 5.19
CA VAL A 137 0.16 -7.38 4.24
C VAL A 137 0.09 -8.06 2.85
N GLN A 138 0.01 -9.40 2.80
CA GLN A 138 -0.18 -10.15 1.54
C GLN A 138 -1.53 -9.87 0.87
N ALA A 139 -2.60 -9.73 1.65
CA ALA A 139 -3.93 -9.38 1.14
C ALA A 139 -3.89 -7.98 0.49
N SER A 140 -3.23 -7.03 1.15
CA SER A 140 -3.07 -5.66 0.62
C SER A 140 -2.22 -5.63 -0.65
N LEU A 141 -1.13 -6.40 -0.68
CA LEU A 141 -0.31 -6.54 -1.89
C LEU A 141 -1.11 -7.10 -3.06
N SER A 142 -1.91 -8.14 -2.81
CA SER A 142 -2.76 -8.76 -3.82
C SER A 142 -3.81 -7.78 -4.35
N ALA A 143 -4.43 -7.01 -3.45
CA ALA A 143 -5.41 -5.99 -3.82
C ALA A 143 -4.81 -4.88 -4.69
N ILE A 144 -3.60 -4.39 -4.36
CA ILE A 144 -2.91 -3.38 -5.18
C ILE A 144 -2.58 -3.93 -6.56
N LYS A 145 -2.08 -5.17 -6.64
CA LYS A 145 -1.77 -5.83 -7.91
C LYS A 145 -3.02 -5.98 -8.78
N GLN A 146 -4.13 -6.40 -8.19
CA GLN A 146 -5.40 -6.52 -8.90
C GLN A 146 -5.86 -5.15 -9.40
N PHE A 147 -5.86 -4.12 -8.54
CA PHE A 147 -6.20 -2.76 -8.93
C PHE A 147 -5.33 -2.26 -10.10
N SER A 148 -4.01 -2.48 -10.05
CA SER A 148 -3.13 -2.09 -11.14
C SER A 148 -3.42 -2.83 -12.45
N ALA A 149 -3.75 -4.12 -12.39
CA ALA A 149 -4.12 -4.90 -13.56
C ALA A 149 -5.48 -4.47 -14.14
N ASP A 150 -6.44 -4.09 -13.29
CA ASP A 150 -7.74 -3.59 -13.73
C ASP A 150 -7.64 -2.20 -14.39
N VAL A 151 -6.70 -1.37 -13.93
CA VAL A 151 -6.33 -0.11 -14.60
C VAL A 151 -5.65 -0.42 -15.94
N GLU A 152 -4.72 -1.39 -15.98
CA GLU A 152 -4.07 -1.81 -17.23
C GLU A 152 -5.07 -2.20 -18.30
N ALA A 153 -5.96 -3.13 -17.96
CA ALA A 153 -6.96 -3.65 -18.90
C ALA A 153 -7.73 -2.49 -19.54
N ARG A 154 -8.23 -1.56 -18.72
CA ARG A 154 -9.02 -0.40 -19.18
C ARG A 154 -8.25 0.59 -20.04
N HIS A 155 -6.96 0.79 -19.81
CA HIS A 155 -6.13 1.73 -20.59
C HIS A 155 -5.36 1.06 -21.74
N SER A 156 -5.37 -0.27 -21.81
CA SER A 156 -4.79 -1.04 -22.92
C SER A 156 -5.75 -1.23 -24.10
N GLU A 157 -7.05 -1.06 -23.85
CA GLU A 157 -8.12 -1.21 -24.83
C GLU A 157 -8.33 0.03 -25.73
N TRP A 158 -7.59 1.12 -25.50
CA TRP A 158 -7.74 2.41 -26.20
C TRP A 158 -6.43 2.91 -26.83
#